data_AF-A0A5C4WP90-F1
#
_entry.id   AF-A0A5C4WP90-F1
#
_cell.length_a   1.000
_cell.length_b   1.000
_cell.length_c   1.000
_cell.angle_alpha   90.00
_cell.angle_beta   90.00
_cell.angle_gamma   90.00
#
_symmetry.space_group_name_H-M   'P 1'
#
loop_
_entity.id
_entity.type
_entity.pdbx_description
1 polymer ?
#
loop_
_entity_poly.entity_id
_entity_poly.type
_entity_poly.pdbx_seq_one_letter_code
_entity_poly.pdbx_strand_id
1 'polypeptide(L)'
;MTANEMKGADMGRLSRSGRTTGLVTMGVIVGGALAWSGVSAAEHLSRTGAAQRVTVVTESRKVPHGYLDTNVVCPKGRRAISGGYAYYGDHNLEKPLIVEENAPGRTSDKPDAVADAWNLFFLNSKDKTITVEVHVICMPID
;
A
#
# COMPACT_ATOMS: atom_id res chain seq x y z
N MET A 1 -2.80 44.88 58.99
CA MET A 1 -2.03 46.12 58.75
C MET A 1 -0.78 45.67 57.98
N THR A 2 -0.55 45.98 56.71
CA THR A 2 -0.93 47.11 55.86
C THR A 2 -0.99 46.65 54.39
N ALA A 3 -1.93 47.25 53.65
CA ALA A 3 -1.98 47.30 52.20
C ALA A 3 -0.99 48.34 51.65
N ASN A 4 -0.67 48.24 50.35
CA ASN A 4 -0.73 49.32 49.33
C ASN A 4 0.08 48.92 48.08
N GLU A 5 -0.57 48.78 46.91
CA GLU A 5 -0.77 49.77 45.82
C GLU A 5 0.30 49.61 44.71
N MET A 6 -0.05 49.09 43.54
CA MET A 6 -0.74 49.71 42.37
C MET A 6 0.14 50.60 41.47
N LYS A 7 0.28 50.16 40.21
CA LYS A 7 0.45 50.92 38.95
C LYS A 7 0.63 49.87 37.83
N GLY A 8 -0.07 49.83 36.69
CA GLY A 8 -1.05 50.71 36.05
C GLY A 8 -0.87 50.57 34.52
N ALA A 9 -1.99 50.34 33.79
CA ALA A 9 -2.21 50.50 32.34
C ALA A 9 -1.26 49.73 31.36
N ASP A 10 -1.56 49.38 30.11
CA ASP A 10 -2.62 49.76 29.18
C ASP A 10 -2.76 48.69 28.07
N MET A 11 -3.85 48.79 27.33
CA MET A 11 -4.39 47.97 26.24
C MET A 11 -3.42 47.45 25.17
N GLY A 12 -3.63 46.18 24.81
CA GLY A 12 -3.29 45.61 23.50
C GLY A 12 -4.47 44.76 23.00
N ARG A 13 -5.22 45.30 22.03
CA ARG A 13 -6.38 44.68 21.37
C ARG A 13 -5.95 43.61 20.37
N LEU A 14 -6.83 42.60 20.23
CA LEU A 14 -7.14 41.82 19.02
C LEU A 14 -6.12 40.77 18.50
N SER A 15 -6.52 39.50 18.62
CA SER A 15 -6.99 38.68 17.48
C SER A 15 -6.38 37.27 17.43
N ARG A 16 -7.25 36.35 17.04
CA ARG A 16 -7.00 35.06 16.40
C ARG A 16 -6.58 33.86 17.24
N SER A 17 -7.56 32.95 17.29
CA SER A 17 -7.48 31.64 16.64
C SER A 17 -7.05 30.45 17.50
N GLY A 18 -7.98 29.49 17.59
CA GLY A 18 -7.62 28.08 17.53
C GLY A 18 -7.82 27.30 18.82
N ARG A 19 -9.03 26.77 19.01
CA ARG A 19 -9.27 25.60 19.85
C ARG A 19 -8.39 24.45 19.34
N THR A 20 -7.34 24.10 20.07
CA THR A 20 -6.49 22.95 19.77
C THR A 20 -7.07 21.72 20.47
N THR A 21 -7.99 21.02 19.81
CA THR A 21 -8.32 19.63 20.18
C THR A 21 -7.14 18.75 19.80
N GLY A 22 -6.49 18.19 20.84
CA GLY A 22 -5.40 17.24 20.69
C GLY A 22 -5.86 15.98 19.98
N LEU A 23 -5.12 15.60 18.94
CA LEU A 23 -5.28 14.34 18.23
C LEU A 23 -4.14 13.42 18.69
N VAL A 24 -4.49 12.39 19.47
CA VAL A 24 -3.55 11.33 19.86
C VAL A 24 -3.36 10.43 18.64
N THR A 25 -2.29 10.65 17.88
CA THR A 25 -1.84 9.72 16.84
C THR A 25 -1.08 8.57 17.49
N MET A 26 -1.75 7.45 17.75
CA MET A 26 -1.10 6.15 17.85
C MET A 26 -1.37 5.39 16.55
N GLY A 27 -0.43 5.45 15.63
CA GLY A 27 -0.35 4.59 14.45
C GLY A 27 1.11 4.29 14.21
N VAL A 28 1.57 3.12 14.64
CA VAL A 28 2.95 2.69 14.46
C VAL A 28 3.16 2.45 12.95
N ILE A 29 3.84 3.39 12.28
CA ILE A 29 4.32 3.19 10.92
C ILE A 29 5.56 2.30 11.01
N VAL A 30 5.39 1.00 10.82
CA VAL A 30 6.50 0.07 10.61
C VAL A 30 6.68 -0.15 9.11
N GLY A 31 7.79 0.36 8.57
CA GLY A 31 8.52 -0.31 7.48
C GLY A 31 8.28 0.16 6.04
N GLY A 32 9.18 1.02 5.56
CA GLY A 32 9.99 0.71 4.38
C GLY A 32 9.39 0.91 2.98
N ALA A 33 9.71 2.07 2.38
CA ALA A 33 9.92 2.29 0.94
C ALA A 33 8.81 1.80 -0.01
N LEU A 34 7.76 2.63 -0.16
CA LEU A 34 7.00 2.67 -1.40
C LEU A 34 7.95 3.12 -2.52
N ALA A 35 8.40 2.17 -3.34
CA ALA A 35 9.02 2.51 -4.62
C ALA A 35 8.09 3.47 -5.39
N TRP A 36 8.69 4.49 -6.01
CA TRP A 36 8.06 5.76 -6.41
C TRP A 36 6.87 5.71 -7.40
N SER A 37 6.29 4.56 -7.70
CA SER A 37 5.00 4.44 -8.40
C SER A 37 3.77 4.46 -7.47
N GLY A 38 3.94 4.38 -6.14
CA GLY A 38 2.82 4.26 -5.18
C GLY A 38 2.21 5.57 -4.64
N VAL A 39 2.86 6.72 -4.83
CA VAL A 39 2.45 7.98 -4.16
C VAL A 39 1.09 8.49 -4.66
N SER A 40 0.80 8.36 -5.96
CA SER A 40 -0.47 8.84 -6.53
C SER A 40 -1.67 7.98 -6.12
N ALA A 41 -1.49 6.67 -5.94
CA ALA A 41 -2.56 5.78 -5.50
C ALA A 41 -2.89 5.99 -4.01
N ALA A 42 -1.86 6.16 -3.16
CA ALA A 42 -2.06 6.43 -1.74
C ALA A 42 -2.76 7.77 -1.48
N GLU A 43 -2.43 8.83 -2.24
CA GLU A 43 -3.10 10.12 -2.15
C GLU A 43 -4.55 10.07 -2.65
N HIS A 44 -4.84 9.33 -3.72
CA HIS A 44 -6.19 9.18 -4.25
C HIS A 44 -7.10 8.35 -3.33
N LEU A 45 -6.55 7.30 -2.70
CA LEU A 45 -7.24 6.49 -1.70
C LEU A 45 -7.51 7.26 -0.39
N SER A 46 -6.59 8.14 0.00
CA SER A 46 -6.73 8.98 1.19
C SER A 46 -7.77 10.09 0.99
N ARG A 47 -7.82 10.69 -0.21
CA ARG A 47 -8.74 11.81 -0.52
C ARG A 47 -10.21 11.39 -0.68
N THR A 48 -10.46 10.11 -0.95
CA THR A 48 -11.80 9.54 -1.19
C THR A 48 -12.37 8.75 0.00
N GLY A 49 -11.61 8.61 1.10
CA GLY A 49 -11.96 7.71 2.20
C GLY A 49 -11.87 6.21 1.84
N ALA A 50 -11.47 5.88 0.62
CA ALA A 50 -11.30 4.51 0.13
C ALA A 50 -10.16 3.75 0.83
N ALA A 51 -9.22 4.47 1.45
CA ALA A 51 -8.17 3.86 2.28
C ALA A 51 -8.74 2.94 3.38
N GLN A 52 -9.95 3.21 3.89
CA GLN A 52 -10.61 2.34 4.88
C GLN A 52 -11.28 1.09 4.27
N ARG A 53 -11.43 1.04 2.94
CA ARG A 53 -12.05 -0.07 2.21
C ARG A 53 -11.05 -0.93 1.45
N VAL A 54 -9.80 -0.50 1.32
CA VAL A 54 -8.78 -1.25 0.59
C VAL A 54 -8.00 -2.18 1.53
N THR A 55 -7.65 -3.37 1.04
CA THR A 55 -6.74 -4.30 1.73
C THR A 55 -5.66 -4.74 0.77
N VAL A 56 -4.42 -4.75 1.24
CA VAL A 56 -3.28 -5.26 0.48
C VAL A 56 -2.94 -6.64 1.02
N VAL A 57 -2.84 -7.61 0.13
CA VAL A 57 -2.30 -8.94 0.45
C VAL A 57 -0.93 -9.03 -0.19
N THR A 58 0.07 -9.38 0.61
CA THR A 58 1.47 -9.55 0.17
C THR A 58 1.93 -10.96 0.51
N GLU A 59 2.53 -11.65 -0.44
CA GLU A 59 3.08 -13.00 -0.25
C GLU A 59 4.49 -13.09 -0.84
N SER A 60 5.37 -13.89 -0.22
CA SER A 60 6.67 -14.22 -0.81
C SER A 60 6.57 -15.45 -1.70
N ARG A 61 7.13 -15.38 -2.90
CA ARG A 61 7.23 -16.49 -3.85
C ARG A 61 8.69 -16.77 -4.19
N LYS A 62 9.01 -18.05 -4.37
CA LYS A 62 10.31 -18.52 -4.86
C LYS A 62 10.18 -18.84 -6.34
N VAL A 63 10.82 -18.05 -7.19
CA VAL A 63 10.89 -18.26 -8.64
C VAL A 63 12.12 -19.12 -8.95
N PRO A 64 11.97 -20.40 -9.33
CA PRO A 64 13.11 -21.26 -9.69
C PRO A 64 13.75 -20.77 -10.99
N HIS A 65 14.88 -21.36 -11.40
CA HIS A 65 15.35 -21.21 -12.78
C HIS A 65 14.27 -21.78 -13.73
N GLY A 66 13.91 -21.05 -14.78
CA GLY A 66 12.85 -21.40 -15.71
C GLY A 66 11.67 -20.44 -15.55
N TYR A 67 10.49 -20.98 -15.22
CA TYR A 67 9.28 -20.19 -15.09
C TYR A 67 8.53 -20.46 -13.77
N LEU A 68 7.70 -19.50 -13.37
CA LEU A 68 6.70 -19.65 -12.31
C LEU A 68 5.41 -18.95 -12.74
N ASP A 69 4.34 -19.73 -12.84
CA ASP A 69 2.97 -19.24 -12.89
C ASP A 69 2.41 -19.22 -11.46
N THR A 70 1.92 -18.07 -11.01
CA THR A 70 1.39 -17.90 -9.65
C THR A 70 0.34 -16.80 -9.61
N ASN A 71 -0.46 -16.80 -8.54
CA ASN A 71 -1.32 -15.68 -8.21
C ASN A 71 -1.20 -15.25 -6.73
N VAL A 72 -1.81 -14.11 -6.42
CA VAL A 72 -2.14 -13.67 -5.06
C VAL A 72 -3.64 -13.38 -5.02
N VAL A 73 -4.32 -13.91 -4.01
CA VAL A 73 -5.77 -13.94 -3.96
C VAL A 73 -6.30 -12.96 -2.93
N CYS A 74 -7.32 -12.21 -3.30
CA CYS A 74 -8.06 -11.35 -2.40
C CYS A 74 -8.87 -12.18 -1.38
N PRO A 75 -9.04 -11.70 -0.15
CA PRO A 75 -9.93 -12.36 0.80
C PRO A 75 -11.37 -12.44 0.25
N LYS A 76 -12.11 -13.45 0.70
CA LYS A 76 -13.50 -13.67 0.31
C LYS A 76 -14.35 -12.38 0.42
N GLY A 77 -15.19 -12.13 -0.58
CA GLY A 77 -16.05 -10.95 -0.64
C GLY A 77 -15.35 -9.67 -1.15
N ARG A 78 -14.15 -9.81 -1.72
CA ARG A 78 -13.38 -8.70 -2.30
C ARG A 78 -12.96 -9.01 -3.73
N ARG A 79 -12.76 -7.95 -4.51
CA ARG A 79 -12.21 -7.99 -5.87
C ARG A 79 -10.81 -7.39 -5.90
N ALA A 80 -9.96 -7.93 -6.77
CA ALA A 80 -8.66 -7.37 -7.11
C ALA A 80 -8.85 -6.14 -8.00
N ILE A 81 -8.18 -5.04 -7.66
CA ILE A 81 -8.23 -3.78 -8.42
C ILE A 81 -6.87 -3.31 -8.91
N SER A 82 -5.80 -3.86 -8.33
CA SER A 82 -4.42 -3.63 -8.73
C SER A 82 -3.54 -4.71 -8.11
N GLY A 83 -2.31 -4.85 -8.56
CA GLY A 83 -1.34 -5.77 -8.02
C GLY A 83 0.00 -5.64 -8.72
N GLY A 84 0.92 -6.54 -8.38
CA GLY A 84 2.27 -6.50 -8.92
C GLY A 84 3.25 -7.31 -8.09
N TYR A 85 4.52 -6.97 -8.24
CA TYR A 85 5.61 -7.64 -7.54
C TYR A 85 6.73 -6.66 -7.21
N ALA A 86 7.54 -7.05 -6.22
CA ALA A 86 8.80 -6.46 -5.87
C ALA A 86 9.85 -7.55 -5.81
N TYR A 87 11.00 -7.30 -6.43
CA TYR A 87 12.15 -8.20 -6.38
C TYR A 87 13.18 -7.66 -5.39
N TYR A 88 13.66 -8.53 -4.50
CA TYR A 88 14.73 -8.23 -3.56
C TYR A 88 16.04 -8.90 -4.03
N GLY A 89 17.02 -8.09 -4.45
CA GLY A 89 18.39 -8.55 -4.72
C GLY A 89 19.04 -7.93 -5.96
N ASP A 90 20.19 -8.47 -6.35
CA ASP A 90 20.98 -7.92 -7.44
C ASP A 90 20.26 -7.97 -8.79
N HIS A 91 20.06 -6.79 -9.37
CA HIS A 91 19.60 -6.61 -10.73
C HIS A 91 20.75 -6.87 -11.70
N ASN A 92 20.85 -8.10 -12.22
CA ASN A 92 21.72 -8.43 -13.35
C ASN A 92 20.94 -8.17 -14.65
N LEU A 93 21.40 -7.21 -15.45
CA LEU A 93 20.78 -6.83 -16.71
C LEU A 93 20.97 -7.87 -17.83
N GLU A 94 22.01 -8.70 -17.75
CA GLU A 94 22.29 -9.77 -18.72
C GLU A 94 21.41 -11.01 -18.51
N LYS A 95 20.98 -11.24 -17.27
CA LYS A 95 20.08 -12.33 -16.87
C LYS A 95 18.90 -11.78 -16.07
N PRO A 96 17.96 -11.06 -16.71
CA PRO A 96 16.86 -10.44 -16.01
C PRO A 96 15.86 -11.48 -15.50
N LEU A 97 15.16 -11.11 -14.42
CA LEU A 97 13.87 -11.70 -14.09
C LEU A 97 12.82 -10.93 -14.90
N ILE A 98 12.11 -11.63 -15.77
CA ILE A 98 11.06 -11.06 -16.62
C ILE A 98 9.70 -11.46 -16.04
N VAL A 99 8.72 -10.56 -16.17
CA VAL A 99 7.33 -10.84 -15.83
C VAL A 99 6.49 -10.59 -17.07
N GLU A 100 5.94 -11.67 -17.64
CA GLU A 100 5.18 -11.60 -18.89
C GLU A 100 3.69 -11.33 -18.64
N GLU A 101 3.15 -11.87 -17.54
CA GLU A 101 1.81 -11.57 -17.08
C GLU A 101 1.87 -10.82 -15.75
N ASN A 102 1.08 -9.75 -15.64
CA ASN A 102 0.89 -8.97 -14.43
C ASN A 102 -0.51 -8.32 -14.49
N ALA A 103 -1.54 -9.10 -14.19
CA ALA A 103 -2.92 -8.75 -14.53
C ALA A 103 -3.96 -9.27 -13.53
N PRO A 104 -5.17 -8.70 -13.50
CA PRO A 104 -6.29 -9.27 -12.74
C PRO A 104 -6.63 -10.68 -13.21
N GLY A 105 -6.83 -11.59 -12.26
CA GLY A 105 -7.21 -12.99 -12.47
C GLY A 105 -8.49 -13.36 -11.74
N ARG A 106 -9.05 -14.52 -12.11
CA ARG A 106 -10.24 -15.12 -11.47
C ARG A 106 -9.88 -16.49 -10.96
N THR A 107 -10.21 -16.80 -9.72
CA THR A 107 -10.06 -18.15 -9.15
C THR A 107 -11.24 -19.07 -9.47
N SER A 108 -12.36 -18.51 -9.93
CA SER A 108 -13.60 -19.22 -10.25
C SER A 108 -13.86 -19.24 -11.76
N ASP A 109 -14.25 -20.40 -12.29
CA ASP A 109 -14.59 -20.61 -13.71
C ASP A 109 -15.98 -20.08 -14.11
N LYS A 110 -16.75 -19.52 -13.16
CA LYS A 110 -18.06 -18.95 -13.46
C LYS A 110 -17.93 -17.76 -14.45
N PRO A 111 -18.80 -17.65 -15.47
CA PRO A 111 -18.69 -16.62 -16.51
C PRO A 111 -18.69 -15.18 -15.97
N ASP A 112 -19.40 -14.95 -14.87
CA ASP A 112 -19.62 -13.68 -14.19
C ASP A 112 -18.79 -13.52 -12.91
N ALA A 113 -17.83 -14.42 -12.66
CA ALA A 113 -16.94 -14.31 -11.51
C ALA A 113 -16.19 -12.98 -11.55
N VAL A 114 -16.15 -12.28 -10.41
CA VAL A 114 -15.31 -11.11 -10.24
C VAL A 114 -13.84 -11.51 -10.27
N ALA A 115 -12.98 -10.61 -10.75
CA ALA A 115 -11.54 -10.77 -10.60
C ALA A 115 -11.20 -10.67 -9.10
N ASP A 116 -10.82 -11.79 -8.49
CA ASP A 116 -10.49 -11.92 -7.08
C ASP A 116 -9.02 -12.29 -6.86
N ALA A 117 -8.23 -12.35 -7.93
CA ALA A 117 -6.80 -12.62 -7.86
C ALA A 117 -6.00 -11.64 -8.71
N TRP A 118 -4.70 -11.62 -8.50
CA TRP A 118 -3.73 -11.01 -9.39
C TRP A 118 -2.75 -12.09 -9.87
N ASN A 119 -2.74 -12.32 -11.18
CA ASN A 119 -1.94 -13.35 -11.82
C ASN A 119 -0.59 -12.77 -12.23
N LEU A 120 0.45 -13.58 -12.04
CA LEU A 120 1.82 -13.27 -12.42
C LEU A 120 2.49 -14.47 -13.08
N PHE A 121 3.13 -14.23 -14.23
CA PHE A 121 3.97 -15.21 -14.90
C PHE A 121 5.41 -14.71 -14.96
N PHE A 122 6.29 -15.38 -14.22
CA PHE A 122 7.71 -15.05 -14.12
C PHE A 122 8.55 -15.94 -15.03
N LEU A 123 9.53 -15.35 -15.71
CA LEU A 123 10.65 -16.04 -16.35
C LEU A 123 11.95 -15.63 -15.66
N ASN A 124 12.64 -16.61 -15.08
CA ASN A 124 13.91 -16.41 -14.39
C ASN A 124 15.02 -17.11 -15.17
N SER A 125 15.85 -16.30 -15.84
CA SER A 125 17.03 -16.76 -16.60
C SER A 125 18.28 -16.95 -15.74
N LYS A 126 18.21 -16.68 -14.43
CA LYS A 126 19.33 -16.84 -13.51
C LYS A 126 19.49 -18.30 -13.12
N ASP A 127 20.74 -18.73 -12.94
CA ASP A 127 21.08 -20.10 -12.52
C ASP A 127 20.79 -20.37 -11.02
N LYS A 128 19.94 -19.54 -10.40
CA LYS A 128 19.54 -19.62 -8.98
C LYS A 128 18.08 -19.22 -8.79
N THR A 129 17.48 -19.75 -7.73
CA THR A 129 16.14 -19.35 -7.29
C THR A 129 16.15 -17.91 -6.79
N ILE A 130 15.12 -17.16 -7.16
CA ILE A 130 14.91 -15.78 -6.77
C ILE A 130 13.67 -15.67 -5.87
N THR A 131 13.76 -14.90 -4.80
CA THR A 131 12.59 -14.55 -3.98
C THR A 131 12.01 -13.23 -4.48
N VAL A 132 10.70 -13.22 -4.71
CA VAL A 132 9.92 -12.02 -4.99
C VAL A 132 8.83 -11.87 -3.95
N GLU A 133 8.45 -10.64 -3.64
CA GLU A 133 7.17 -10.34 -3.01
C GLU A 133 6.16 -10.03 -4.10
N VAL A 134 4.99 -10.64 -4.00
CA VAL A 134 3.87 -10.42 -4.91
C VAL A 134 2.73 -9.81 -4.10
N HIS A 135 2.01 -8.89 -4.70
CA HIS A 135 0.95 -8.14 -4.02
C HIS A 135 -0.32 -8.03 -4.83
N VAL A 136 -1.45 -8.00 -4.14
CA VAL A 136 -2.75 -7.63 -4.70
C VAL A 136 -3.41 -6.60 -3.80
N ILE A 137 -4.01 -5.59 -4.42
CA ILE A 137 -4.82 -4.57 -3.80
C ILE A 137 -6.28 -4.94 -4.03
N CYS A 138 -7.02 -5.07 -2.93
CA CYS A 138 -8.38 -5.59 -2.90
C CYS A 138 -9.35 -4.55 -2.38
N MET A 139 -10.59 -4.56 -2.89
CA MET A 139 -11.71 -3.79 -2.34
C MET A 139 -12.97 -4.66 -2.20
N PRO A 140 -13.92 -4.33 -1.31
CA PRO A 140 -15.21 -4.99 -1.23
C PRO A 140 -15.92 -5.06 -2.59
N ILE A 141 -16.66 -6.15 -2.77
CA ILE A 141 -17.66 -6.25 -3.82
C ILE A 141 -18.92 -5.58 -3.27
N ASP A 142 -19.41 -4.55 -3.96
CA ASP A 142 -20.64 -3.83 -3.60
C ASP A 142 -21.89 -4.61 -4.01
#